data_AF-A0A7K0ZVZ8-F1
#
_entry.id   AF-A0A7K0ZVZ8-F1
#
_cell.length_a   1.000
_cell.length_b   1.000
_cell.length_c   1.000
_cell.angle_alpha   90.00
_cell.angle_beta   90.00
_cell.angle_gamma   90.00
#
_symmetry.space_group_name_H-M   'P 1'
#
loop_
_entity.id
_entity.type
_entity.pdbx_description
1 polymer ?
#
loop_
_entity_poly.entity_id
_entity_poly.type
_entity_poly.pdbx_seq_one_letter_code
_entity_poly.pdbx_strand_id
1 'polypeptide(L)'
;MLRRALTVLLAGCLAGAGALVGGADPARAGAEPATPLVVTGYALGSANDALIARNAPGLSTLTVAGVSITARGGSVSRPTADLRRLVATAHDEGLRAELLLSNYSNRLGGFDSEAVARMLADERKIARVAEAVAGHASDGGWDGVNVDLESMDADDA
;
A
#
# COMPACT_ATOMS: atom_id res chain seq x y z
N MET A 1 12.43 -9.10 -58.96
CA MET A 1 13.33 -7.93 -59.10
C MET A 1 14.62 -8.27 -58.35
N LEU A 2 15.58 -8.90 -59.01
CA LEU A 2 16.82 -8.32 -59.57
C LEU A 2 17.89 -7.92 -58.52
N ARG A 3 18.79 -8.89 -58.26
CA ARG A 3 20.27 -8.84 -58.07
C ARG A 3 20.96 -7.54 -57.60
N ARG A 4 21.87 -7.69 -56.61
CA ARG A 4 23.34 -7.42 -56.62
C ARG A 4 23.82 -7.48 -55.15
N ALA A 5 24.65 -8.41 -54.64
CA ALA A 5 25.95 -8.97 -55.00
C ALA A 5 27.15 -8.00 -54.95
N LEU A 6 28.13 -8.37 -54.10
CA LEU A 6 29.57 -8.05 -54.08
C LEU A 6 29.96 -6.63 -53.60
N THR A 7 30.93 -6.43 -52.68
CA THR A 7 32.33 -6.90 -52.78
C THR A 7 33.04 -6.75 -51.43
N VAL A 8 33.78 -7.78 -51.02
CA VAL A 8 34.85 -7.70 -50.02
C VAL A 8 36.13 -7.32 -50.75
N LEU A 9 36.90 -6.33 -50.24
CA LEU A 9 38.32 -6.28 -50.50
C LEU A 9 39.09 -5.85 -49.24
N LEU A 10 40.17 -6.59 -49.02
CA LEU A 10 41.02 -6.63 -47.84
C LEU A 10 42.17 -5.61 -47.92
N ALA A 11 42.73 -5.36 -46.74
CA ALA A 11 44.15 -5.10 -46.44
C ALA A 11 44.68 -3.66 -46.43
N GLY A 12 45.18 -3.27 -45.25
CA GLY A 12 46.11 -2.18 -45.03
C GLY A 12 46.61 -2.19 -43.59
N CYS A 13 47.63 -3.00 -43.30
CA CYS A 13 48.37 -2.96 -42.03
C CYS A 13 49.11 -1.62 -41.91
N LEU A 14 48.90 -0.87 -40.84
CA LEU A 14 49.93 0.00 -40.28
C LEU A 14 50.04 -0.27 -38.78
N ALA A 15 51.20 -0.77 -38.39
CA ALA A 15 51.60 -0.98 -37.01
C ALA A 15 51.72 0.38 -36.30
N GLY A 16 50.97 0.54 -35.21
CA GLY A 16 51.15 1.61 -34.25
C GLY A 16 51.11 1.02 -32.85
N ALA A 17 52.28 0.81 -32.26
CA ALA A 17 52.43 0.45 -30.87
C ALA A 17 51.93 1.62 -29.99
N GLY A 18 50.68 1.53 -29.56
CA GLY A 18 50.07 2.44 -28.59
C GLY A 18 49.72 1.65 -27.32
N ALA A 19 50.29 2.09 -26.20
CA ALA A 19 50.26 1.43 -24.91
C ALA A 19 48.91 0.79 -24.53
N LEU A 20 48.97 -0.47 -24.09
CA LEU A 20 47.93 -1.12 -23.29
C LEU A 20 47.84 -0.38 -21.94
N VAL A 21 47.17 0.76 -21.91
CA VAL A 21 46.64 1.28 -20.67
C VAL A 21 45.46 0.38 -20.35
N GLY A 22 45.72 -0.68 -19.58
CA GLY A 22 44.70 -1.46 -18.91
C GLY A 22 43.97 -0.52 -17.96
N GLY A 23 42.98 0.20 -18.47
CA GLY A 23 41.97 0.85 -17.66
C GLY A 23 41.28 -0.26 -16.91
N ALA A 24 41.56 -0.37 -15.61
CA ALA A 24 40.70 -1.08 -14.70
C ALA A 24 39.31 -0.46 -14.89
N ASP A 25 38.43 -1.18 -15.57
CA ASP A 25 37.01 -0.88 -15.57
C ASP A 25 36.66 -0.80 -14.08
N PRO A 26 36.25 0.37 -13.53
CA PRO A 26 35.87 0.43 -12.14
C PRO A 26 34.77 -0.62 -12.01
N ALA A 27 35.07 -1.68 -11.25
CA ALA A 27 34.09 -2.69 -10.93
C ALA A 27 32.84 -1.92 -10.52
N ARG A 28 31.78 -1.99 -11.33
CA ARG A 28 30.49 -1.42 -10.97
C ARG A 28 30.18 -2.13 -9.65
N ALA A 29 30.42 -1.43 -8.54
CA ALA A 29 29.95 -1.87 -7.25
C ALA A 29 28.47 -2.16 -7.50
N GLY A 30 28.10 -3.44 -7.42
CA GLY A 30 26.73 -3.85 -7.67
C GLY A 30 25.89 -2.99 -6.75
N ALA A 31 25.10 -2.08 -7.33
CA ALA A 31 24.13 -1.36 -6.53
C ALA A 31 23.26 -2.45 -5.91
N GLU A 32 23.27 -2.55 -4.59
CA GLU A 32 22.28 -3.34 -3.86
C GLU A 32 20.91 -2.99 -4.48
N PRO A 33 20.12 -3.98 -4.92
CA PRO A 33 18.83 -3.69 -5.52
C PRO A 33 18.05 -2.81 -4.53
N ALA A 34 17.68 -1.62 -4.98
CA ALA A 34 16.98 -0.68 -4.12
C ALA A 34 15.72 -1.35 -3.59
N THR A 35 15.54 -1.33 -2.27
CA THR A 35 14.28 -1.79 -1.67
C THR A 35 13.15 -1.01 -2.32
N PRO A 36 12.14 -1.69 -2.90
CA PRO A 36 11.01 -1.00 -3.52
C PRO A 36 10.35 -0.06 -2.51
N LEU A 37 10.02 1.16 -2.94
CA LEU A 37 9.24 2.08 -2.11
C LEU A 37 7.85 1.48 -1.86
N VAL A 38 7.48 1.34 -0.59
CA VAL A 38 6.13 0.92 -0.19
C VAL A 38 5.22 2.14 -0.22
N VAL A 39 4.18 2.10 -1.06
CA VAL A 39 3.23 3.21 -1.24
C VAL A 39 1.83 2.77 -0.82
N THR A 40 1.23 3.47 0.14
CA THR A 40 -0.15 3.23 0.60
C THR A 40 -1.11 4.23 -0.03
N GLY A 41 -2.15 3.73 -0.70
CA GLY A 41 -3.30 4.51 -1.15
C GLY A 41 -4.48 4.32 -0.20
N TYR A 42 -5.26 5.39 0.02
CA TYR A 42 -6.47 5.35 0.84
C TYR A 42 -7.72 5.48 -0.02
N ALA A 43 -8.74 4.66 0.27
CA ALA A 43 -10.03 4.70 -0.41
C ALA A 43 -11.20 4.68 0.58
N LEU A 44 -12.27 5.38 0.22
CA LEU A 44 -13.57 5.18 0.84
C LEU A 44 -14.23 3.92 0.24
N GLY A 45 -15.11 3.26 1.00
CA GLY A 45 -15.87 2.11 0.49
C GLY A 45 -16.64 2.39 -0.81
N SER A 46 -17.02 3.65 -1.05
CA SER A 46 -17.69 4.10 -2.28
C SER A 46 -16.76 4.26 -3.49
N ALA A 47 -15.46 3.98 -3.37
CA ALA A 47 -14.52 4.09 -4.47
C ALA A 47 -14.89 3.15 -5.63
N ASN A 48 -14.54 3.56 -6.84
CA ASN A 48 -14.77 2.78 -8.05
C ASN A 48 -13.60 1.82 -8.32
N ASP A 49 -13.88 0.59 -8.76
CA ASP A 49 -12.84 -0.42 -8.99
C ASP A 49 -11.85 -0.01 -10.10
N ALA A 50 -12.34 0.60 -11.18
CA ALA A 50 -11.48 1.11 -12.26
C ALA A 50 -10.59 2.29 -11.80
N LEU A 51 -10.98 3.02 -10.75
CA LEU A 51 -10.10 4.02 -10.14
C LEU A 51 -8.94 3.33 -9.42
N ILE A 52 -9.19 2.23 -8.71
CA ILE A 52 -8.14 1.46 -8.04
C ILE A 52 -7.19 0.85 -9.07
N ALA A 53 -7.71 0.10 -10.04
CA ALA A 53 -6.92 -0.56 -11.09
C ALA A 53 -6.01 0.42 -11.84
N ARG A 54 -6.53 1.60 -12.21
CA ARG A 54 -5.73 2.62 -12.90
C ARG A 54 -4.52 3.10 -12.09
N ASN A 55 -4.63 3.14 -10.77
CA ASN A 55 -3.57 3.65 -9.89
C ASN A 55 -2.72 2.54 -9.27
N ALA A 56 -3.14 1.27 -9.36
CA ALA A 56 -2.44 0.12 -8.79
C ALA A 56 -0.95 0.04 -9.13
N PRO A 57 -0.48 0.37 -10.36
CA PRO A 57 0.96 0.33 -10.67
C PRO A 57 1.83 1.25 -9.80
N GLY A 58 1.25 2.26 -9.15
CA GLY A 58 1.95 3.17 -8.24
C GLY A 58 1.76 2.84 -6.75
N LEU A 59 1.04 1.77 -6.42
CA LEU A 59 0.69 1.41 -5.06
C LEU A 59 1.30 0.05 -4.68
N SER A 60 1.54 -0.12 -3.39
CA SER A 60 1.86 -1.41 -2.76
C SER A 60 0.69 -1.89 -1.89
N THR A 61 -0.02 -0.95 -1.29
CA THR A 61 -1.11 -1.22 -0.34
C THR A 61 -2.32 -0.34 -0.67
N LEU A 62 -3.52 -0.93 -0.64
CA LEU A 62 -4.78 -0.22 -0.57
C LEU A 62 -5.36 -0.33 0.84
N THR A 63 -5.46 0.80 1.53
CA THR A 63 -6.15 0.92 2.81
C THR A 63 -7.56 1.44 2.57
N VAL A 64 -8.58 0.77 3.11
CA VAL A 64 -9.97 1.14 2.89
C VAL A 64 -10.63 1.57 4.19
N ALA A 65 -11.13 2.81 4.24
CA ALA A 65 -11.90 3.36 5.35
C ALA A 65 -13.18 2.53 5.54
N GLY A 66 -13.23 1.73 6.61
CA GLY A 66 -14.18 0.62 6.66
C GLY A 66 -14.96 0.45 7.96
N VAL A 67 -14.34 0.65 9.11
CA VAL A 67 -15.00 0.48 10.41
C VAL A 67 -14.70 1.63 11.35
N SER A 68 -15.70 2.02 12.15
CA SER A 68 -15.57 3.10 13.11
C SER A 68 -15.89 2.64 14.53
N ILE A 69 -15.16 3.15 15.52
CA ILE A 69 -15.50 3.01 16.94
C ILE A 69 -16.88 3.62 17.17
N THR A 70 -17.76 2.86 17.81
CA THR A 70 -19.10 3.36 18.18
C THR A 70 -19.00 4.35 19.33
N ALA A 71 -19.99 5.25 19.47
CA ALA A 71 -19.97 6.31 20.48
C ALA A 71 -19.70 5.84 21.93
N ARG A 72 -20.02 4.58 22.27
CA ARG A 72 -19.78 4.01 23.61
C ARG A 72 -18.33 3.54 23.83
N GLY A 73 -17.49 3.54 22.79
CA GLY A 73 -16.08 3.14 22.83
C GLY A 73 -15.83 1.64 22.96
N GLY A 74 -16.87 0.80 22.99
CA GLY A 74 -16.75 -0.63 23.32
C GLY A 74 -16.98 -1.60 22.16
N SER A 75 -17.23 -1.10 20.95
CA SER A 75 -17.50 -1.88 19.74
C SER A 75 -17.24 -1.05 18.50
N VAL A 76 -17.15 -1.71 17.34
CA VAL A 76 -16.98 -1.07 16.03
C VAL A 76 -18.19 -1.32 15.10
N SER A 77 -18.36 -0.50 14.08
CA SER A 77 -19.29 -0.79 12.98
C SER A 77 -18.84 -2.01 12.18
N ARG A 78 -19.77 -2.62 11.42
CA ARG A 78 -19.47 -3.78 10.58
C ARG A 78 -19.01 -3.36 9.18
N PRO A 79 -18.11 -4.13 8.55
CA PRO A 79 -17.77 -3.92 7.15
C PRO A 79 -18.99 -4.12 6.22
N THR A 80 -19.15 -3.20 5.26
CA THR A 80 -20.18 -3.29 4.21
C THR A 80 -19.76 -4.23 3.07
N ALA A 81 -20.68 -4.51 2.15
CA ALA A 81 -20.37 -5.27 0.93
C ALA A 81 -19.39 -4.53 0.01
N ASP A 82 -19.47 -3.20 -0.04
CA ASP A 82 -18.59 -2.39 -0.88
C ASP A 82 -17.13 -2.49 -0.45
N LEU A 83 -16.87 -2.59 0.86
CA LEU A 83 -15.52 -2.80 1.38
C LEU A 83 -14.96 -4.16 0.94
N ARG A 84 -15.76 -5.24 1.02
CA ARG A 84 -15.34 -6.58 0.58
C ARG A 84 -15.06 -6.62 -0.92
N ARG A 85 -15.82 -5.90 -1.73
CA ARG A 85 -15.54 -5.74 -3.16
C ARG A 85 -14.16 -5.08 -3.37
N LEU A 86 -13.84 -4.03 -2.62
CA LEU A 86 -12.54 -3.36 -2.76
C LEU A 86 -11.35 -4.22 -2.29
N VAL A 87 -11.55 -5.15 -1.35
CA VAL A 87 -10.53 -6.17 -1.01
C VAL A 87 -10.23 -7.04 -2.23
N ALA A 88 -11.27 -7.57 -2.87
CA ALA A 88 -11.11 -8.39 -4.08
C ALA A 88 -10.41 -7.60 -5.20
N THR A 89 -10.82 -6.36 -5.45
CA THR A 89 -10.17 -5.47 -6.42
C THR A 89 -8.69 -5.26 -6.09
N ALA A 90 -8.33 -5.04 -4.82
CA ALA A 90 -6.94 -4.87 -4.42
C ALA A 90 -6.10 -6.11 -4.72
N HIS A 91 -6.61 -7.29 -4.36
CA HIS A 91 -5.92 -8.56 -4.60
C HIS A 91 -5.78 -8.89 -6.09
N ASP A 92 -6.81 -8.63 -6.89
CA ASP A 92 -6.77 -8.80 -8.35
C ASP A 92 -5.67 -7.94 -9.00
N GLU A 93 -5.41 -6.76 -8.43
CA GLU A 93 -4.35 -5.84 -8.87
C GLU A 93 -2.99 -6.09 -8.19
N GLY A 94 -2.86 -7.16 -7.40
CA GLY A 94 -1.61 -7.53 -6.71
C GLY A 94 -1.23 -6.60 -5.54
N LEU A 95 -2.19 -5.84 -5.01
CA LEU A 95 -2.01 -4.96 -3.86
C LEU A 95 -2.30 -5.70 -2.55
N ARG A 96 -1.60 -5.30 -1.49
CA ARG A 96 -2.02 -5.62 -0.12
C ARG A 96 -3.29 -4.83 0.23
N ALA A 97 -4.25 -5.46 0.89
CA ALA A 97 -5.49 -4.81 1.34
C ALA A 97 -5.53 -4.64 2.87
N GLU A 98 -5.77 -3.43 3.37
CA GLU A 98 -5.86 -3.15 4.81
C GLU A 98 -7.20 -2.51 5.22
N LEU A 99 -7.79 -3.03 6.29
CA LEU A 99 -9.01 -2.48 6.88
C LEU A 99 -8.65 -1.30 7.78
N LEU A 100 -9.19 -0.11 7.50
CA LEU A 100 -8.98 1.04 8.36
C LEU A 100 -10.05 1.12 9.47
N LEU A 101 -9.57 1.16 10.71
CA LEU A 101 -10.32 1.46 11.93
C LEU A 101 -10.20 2.95 12.23
N SER A 102 -11.33 3.65 12.34
CA SER A 102 -11.36 5.09 12.65
C SER A 102 -12.22 5.42 13.87
N ASN A 103 -12.06 6.62 14.43
CA ASN A 103 -13.07 7.26 15.28
C ASN A 103 -13.93 8.30 14.54
N TYR A 104 -13.89 8.33 13.21
CA TYR A 104 -14.81 9.16 12.42
C TYR A 104 -16.26 8.73 12.61
N SER A 105 -17.13 9.70 12.87
CA SER A 105 -18.56 9.52 13.11
C SER A 105 -19.38 10.25 12.05
N ASN A 106 -20.08 9.50 11.19
CA ASN A 106 -21.02 10.08 10.22
C ASN A 106 -22.14 10.90 10.88
N ARG A 107 -22.49 10.59 12.14
CA ARG A 107 -23.47 11.37 12.90
C ARG A 107 -22.96 12.77 13.22
N LEU A 108 -21.66 12.91 13.49
CA LEU A 108 -21.02 14.17 13.85
C LEU A 108 -20.42 14.88 12.64
N GLY A 109 -20.19 14.16 11.53
CA GLY A 109 -19.45 14.68 10.38
C GLY A 109 -17.96 14.88 10.67
N GLY A 110 -17.41 14.22 11.69
CA GLY A 110 -16.05 14.41 12.18
C GLY A 110 -15.61 13.32 13.16
N PHE A 111 -14.40 13.47 13.71
CA PHE A 111 -13.81 12.56 14.68
C PHE A 111 -14.49 12.68 16.06
N ASP A 112 -14.91 11.55 16.62
CA ASP A 112 -15.53 11.45 17.94
C ASP A 112 -14.42 11.17 18.96
N SER A 113 -13.78 12.23 19.47
CA SER A 113 -12.69 12.15 20.45
C SER A 113 -13.15 11.45 21.73
N GLU A 114 -14.36 11.75 22.19
CA GLU A 114 -14.94 11.12 23.38
C GLU A 114 -15.14 9.60 23.21
N ALA A 115 -15.46 9.11 22.00
CA ALA A 115 -15.55 7.67 21.75
C ALA A 115 -14.20 6.97 21.93
N VAL A 116 -13.10 7.62 21.52
CA VAL A 116 -11.73 7.13 21.71
C VAL A 116 -11.34 7.16 23.19
N ALA A 117 -11.52 8.30 23.86
CA ALA A 117 -11.25 8.42 25.30
C ALA A 117 -12.01 7.36 26.10
N ARG A 118 -13.29 7.13 25.77
CA ARG A 118 -14.10 6.07 26.40
C ARG A 118 -13.58 4.67 26.14
N MET A 119 -12.96 4.40 24.99
CA MET A 119 -12.34 3.12 24.66
C MET A 119 -11.03 2.94 25.44
N LEU A 120 -10.15 3.94 25.40
CA LEU A 120 -8.80 3.89 25.97
C LEU A 120 -8.81 3.87 27.50
N ALA A 121 -9.82 4.46 28.14
CA ALA A 121 -9.98 4.43 29.59
C ALA A 121 -10.34 3.03 30.19
N ASP A 122 -10.55 2.00 29.37
CA ASP A 122 -10.92 0.65 29.83
C ASP A 122 -10.27 -0.44 28.96
N GLU A 123 -9.28 -1.15 29.51
CA GLU A 123 -8.58 -2.26 28.83
C GLU A 123 -9.52 -3.32 28.25
N ARG A 124 -10.67 -3.55 28.88
CA ARG A 124 -11.65 -4.53 28.37
C ARG A 124 -12.32 -4.03 27.10
N LYS A 125 -12.48 -2.71 26.93
CA LYS A 125 -12.98 -2.13 25.67
C LYS A 125 -11.94 -2.19 24.58
N ILE A 126 -10.68 -1.89 24.89
CA ILE A 126 -9.55 -2.05 23.96
C ILE A 126 -9.54 -3.49 23.42
N ALA A 127 -9.56 -4.49 24.32
CA ALA A 127 -9.58 -5.90 23.93
C ALA A 127 -10.77 -6.26 23.04
N ARG A 128 -11.99 -5.80 23.38
CA ARG A 128 -13.19 -6.05 22.55
C ARG A 128 -13.12 -5.40 21.18
N VAL A 129 -12.60 -4.18 21.09
CA VAL A 129 -12.42 -3.49 19.80
C VAL A 129 -11.37 -4.20 18.96
N ALA A 130 -10.22 -4.56 19.55
CA ALA A 130 -9.17 -5.30 18.86
C ALA A 130 -9.66 -6.66 18.35
N GLU A 131 -10.38 -7.43 19.18
CA GLU A 131 -10.96 -8.72 18.79
C GLU A 131 -11.98 -8.56 17.64
N ALA A 132 -12.87 -7.58 17.73
CA ALA A 132 -13.85 -7.32 16.68
C ALA A 132 -13.18 -6.93 15.35
N VAL A 133 -12.16 -6.07 15.39
CA VAL A 133 -11.42 -5.64 14.20
C VAL A 133 -10.59 -6.77 13.61
N ALA A 134 -9.93 -7.59 14.43
CA ALA A 134 -9.21 -8.78 13.98
C ALA A 134 -10.15 -9.80 13.34
N GLY A 135 -11.35 -10.00 13.90
CA GLY A 135 -12.39 -10.83 13.30
C GLY A 135 -12.85 -10.27 11.95
N HIS A 136 -13.10 -8.97 11.85
CA HIS A 136 -13.46 -8.32 10.58
C HIS A 136 -12.35 -8.42 9.52
N ALA A 137 -11.08 -8.28 9.93
CA ALA A 137 -9.94 -8.45 9.05
C ALA A 137 -9.85 -9.90 8.53
N SER A 138 -9.94 -10.87 9.43
CA SER A 138 -9.83 -12.29 9.10
C SER A 138 -10.98 -12.78 8.22
N ASP A 139 -12.23 -12.47 8.60
CA ASP A 139 -13.43 -12.88 7.86
C ASP A 139 -13.56 -12.17 6.51
N GLY A 140 -12.99 -10.97 6.40
CA GLY A 140 -13.07 -10.13 5.20
C GLY A 140 -11.96 -10.36 4.18
N GLY A 141 -10.98 -11.22 4.48
CA GLY A 141 -9.82 -11.46 3.61
C GLY A 141 -8.82 -10.30 3.59
N TRP A 142 -8.77 -9.48 4.63
CA TRP A 142 -7.81 -8.38 4.70
C TRP A 142 -6.43 -8.90 5.08
N ASP A 143 -5.39 -8.29 4.52
CA ASP A 143 -4.01 -8.63 4.85
C ASP A 143 -3.51 -7.94 6.12
N GLY A 144 -4.27 -6.95 6.61
CA GLY A 144 -4.01 -6.28 7.87
C GLY A 144 -5.00 -5.18 8.21
N VAL A 145 -4.59 -4.38 9.20
CA VAL A 145 -5.40 -3.30 9.78
C VAL A 145 -4.56 -2.03 9.82
N ASN A 146 -5.17 -0.92 9.43
CA ASN A 146 -4.65 0.43 9.63
C ASN A 146 -5.48 1.12 10.74
N VAL A 147 -4.84 1.77 11.70
CA VAL A 147 -5.52 2.38 12.85
C VAL A 147 -5.37 3.90 12.73
N ASP A 148 -6.51 4.57 12.61
CA ASP A 148 -6.64 6.00 12.34
C ASP A 148 -7.49 6.68 13.42
N LEU A 149 -6.87 6.91 14.58
CA LEU A 149 -7.49 7.59 15.72
C LEU A 149 -7.04 9.04 15.73
N GLU A 150 -7.97 9.95 15.50
CA GLU A 150 -7.68 11.38 15.37
C GLU A 150 -8.42 12.23 16.42
N SER A 151 -7.94 13.46 16.61
CA SER A 151 -8.50 14.43 17.56
C SER A 151 -8.52 13.91 19.02
N MET A 152 -7.56 13.05 19.36
CA MET A 152 -7.37 12.52 20.71
C MET A 152 -6.89 13.60 21.67
N ASP A 153 -7.26 13.48 22.95
CA ASP A 153 -6.68 14.32 23.99
C ASP A 153 -5.24 13.90 24.27
N ALA A 154 -4.41 14.83 24.76
CA ALA A 154 -3.00 14.55 25.02
C ALA A 154 -2.78 13.44 26.07
N ASP A 155 -3.74 13.25 26.98
CA ASP A 155 -3.70 12.22 28.00
C ASP A 155 -4.08 10.81 27.46
N ASP A 156 -4.59 10.73 26.22
CA ASP A 156 -4.94 9.48 25.54
C ASP A 156 -3.77 8.87 24.73
N ALA A 157 -2.66 9.59 24.55
CA ALA A 157 -1.57 9.28 23.62
C ALA A 157 -0.35 8.58 24.25
#